data_AF-A0A2S0U8K6-F1
#
_entry.id   AF-A0A2S0U8K6-F1
#
_cell.length_a   1.000
_cell.length_b   1.000
_cell.length_c   1.000
_cell.angle_alpha   90.00
_cell.angle_beta   90.00
_cell.angle_gamma   90.00
#
_symmetry.space_group_name_H-M   'P 1'
#
loop_
_entity.id
_entity.type
_entity.pdbx_description
1 polymer ?
#
loop_
_entity_poly.entity_id
_entity_poly.type
_entity_poly.pdbx_seq_one_letter_code
_entity_poly.pdbx_strand_id
1 'polypeptide(L)'
;MKKITSAMGVGLRETAYAYPLLLILSIFMLEISPYFTALLVFISSMFGAWVGYRISGGRAQAIALLPALILGGLCYMPGYLGGRAVVIILILCAFSWHSFGTVRKPFSLQAEKLLSTLGIVCSLVVYIYSQRSEVLQPFSLSVFIAGVVTLSAVLLSMNDWKVKQAAGVRAEEKVPFSGIVLMNRSLTLIFIGLIVVLGAFKQIPSLIKGLIYLLFGWTDFVWGYDPVPPNEYNFHYLELEPMQYDLSDPTEVHKLQWISKAWMVVSSILVLLLAYFVLRLLYSLLRKWLPSWLKSLLERLKLGGMIKEPETDPGYHDELERIAKTRRKRRGTRGYQEPEHVVRRNYQRLVQSAMKKGYDYRPGYTPNENGRQIAGRLEYTELSENEVRNLIQDYNEVRYGSHKDKNKA
;
A
#
# COMPACT_ATOMS: atom_id res chain seq x y z
N MET A 1 6.26 -17.15 -20.20
CA MET A 1 5.21 -17.55 -19.23
C MET A 1 5.26 -16.78 -17.91
N LYS A 2 6.35 -16.84 -17.11
CA LYS A 2 6.43 -16.15 -15.79
C LYS A 2 6.02 -14.67 -15.77
N LYS A 3 6.38 -13.89 -16.79
CA LYS A 3 6.01 -12.46 -16.88
C LYS A 3 4.50 -12.24 -17.06
N ILE A 4 3.83 -13.13 -17.79
CA ILE A 4 2.38 -13.04 -18.03
C ILE A 4 1.63 -13.40 -16.75
N THR A 5 2.03 -14.47 -16.06
CA THR A 5 1.42 -14.84 -14.78
C THR A 5 1.61 -13.75 -13.72
N SER A 6 2.77 -13.08 -13.70
CA SER A 6 3.00 -11.92 -12.83
C SER A 6 2.11 -10.73 -13.20
N ALA A 7 1.94 -10.44 -14.50
CA ALA A 7 1.07 -9.37 -14.97
C ALA A 7 -0.41 -9.64 -14.65
N MET A 8 -0.86 -10.89 -14.82
CA MET A 8 -2.21 -11.32 -14.41
C MET A 8 -2.42 -11.13 -12.90
N GLY A 9 -1.42 -11.46 -12.09
CA GLY A 9 -1.48 -11.25 -10.65
C GLY A 9 -1.63 -9.77 -10.27
N VAL A 10 -0.93 -8.86 -10.96
CA VAL A 10 -1.09 -7.41 -10.78
C VAL A 10 -2.50 -6.97 -11.18
N GLY A 11 -2.97 -7.38 -12.36
CA GLY A 11 -4.30 -6.99 -12.85
C GLY A 11 -5.43 -7.49 -11.96
N LEU A 12 -5.36 -8.74 -11.49
CA LEU A 12 -6.35 -9.31 -10.56
C LEU A 12 -6.39 -8.51 -9.25
N ARG A 13 -5.20 -8.19 -8.71
CA ARG A 13 -5.07 -7.46 -7.46
C ARG A 13 -5.61 -6.03 -7.58
N GLU A 14 -5.24 -5.29 -8.63
CA GLU A 14 -5.73 -3.92 -8.83
C GLU A 14 -7.25 -3.89 -9.07
N THR A 15 -7.76 -4.85 -9.83
CA THR A 15 -9.21 -4.97 -10.06
C THR A 15 -9.95 -5.27 -8.76
N ALA A 16 -9.43 -6.19 -7.94
CA ALA A 16 -10.04 -6.51 -6.64
C ALA A 16 -10.06 -5.29 -5.69
N TYR A 17 -8.96 -4.52 -5.65
CA TYR A 17 -8.88 -3.30 -4.83
C TYR A 17 -9.92 -2.24 -5.25
N ALA A 18 -10.14 -2.12 -6.56
CA ALA A 18 -11.02 -1.12 -7.15
C ALA A 18 -12.48 -1.58 -7.28
N TYR A 19 -12.75 -2.88 -7.22
CA TYR A 19 -14.05 -3.46 -7.54
C TYR A 19 -15.24 -2.81 -6.82
N PRO A 20 -15.20 -2.52 -5.50
CA PRO A 20 -16.34 -1.88 -4.83
C PRO A 20 -16.66 -0.49 -5.38
N LEU A 21 -15.61 0.28 -5.74
CA LEU A 21 -15.77 1.60 -6.34
C LEU A 21 -16.25 1.50 -7.79
N LEU A 22 -15.69 0.56 -8.56
CA LEU A 22 -16.15 0.27 -9.92
C LEU A 22 -17.60 -0.13 -9.92
N LEU A 23 -18.05 -0.96 -8.97
CA LEU A 23 -19.43 -1.39 -8.86
C LEU A 23 -20.39 -0.22 -8.62
N ILE A 24 -20.08 0.68 -7.68
CA ILE A 24 -20.88 1.90 -7.47
C ILE A 24 -20.92 2.73 -8.75
N LEU A 25 -19.76 2.97 -9.36
CA LEU A 25 -19.64 3.81 -10.55
C LEU A 25 -20.38 3.18 -11.75
N SER A 26 -20.32 1.87 -11.90
CA SER A 26 -20.98 1.15 -12.98
C SER A 26 -22.49 1.16 -12.87
N ILE A 27 -23.03 1.00 -11.66
CA ILE A 27 -24.49 1.00 -11.44
C ILE A 27 -25.05 2.42 -11.52
N PHE A 28 -24.44 3.38 -10.82
CA PHE A 28 -25.05 4.72 -10.64
C PHE A 28 -24.62 5.75 -11.69
N MET A 29 -23.48 5.57 -12.36
CA MET A 29 -22.94 6.56 -13.29
C MET A 29 -22.87 6.05 -14.73
N LEU A 30 -22.42 4.82 -14.93
CA LEU A 30 -22.22 4.27 -16.28
C LEU A 30 -23.43 3.52 -16.82
N GLU A 31 -24.28 2.98 -15.93
CA GLU A 31 -25.39 2.08 -16.28
C GLU A 31 -24.91 0.85 -17.09
N ILE A 32 -23.72 0.33 -16.74
CA ILE A 32 -23.14 -0.87 -17.34
C ILE A 32 -23.04 -1.96 -16.29
N SER A 33 -23.10 -3.23 -16.71
CA SER A 33 -22.75 -4.36 -15.86
C SER A 33 -21.41 -4.14 -15.15
N PRO A 34 -21.37 -4.20 -13.80
CA PRO A 34 -20.15 -3.99 -13.03
C PRO A 34 -19.08 -5.05 -13.32
N TYR A 35 -19.50 -6.25 -13.73
CA TYR A 35 -18.59 -7.32 -14.16
C TYR A 35 -17.85 -6.97 -15.46
N PHE A 36 -18.54 -6.33 -16.41
CA PHE A 36 -17.93 -5.90 -17.66
C PHE A 36 -16.89 -4.80 -17.41
N THR A 37 -17.21 -3.82 -16.57
CA THR A 37 -16.24 -2.77 -16.19
C THR A 37 -15.04 -3.33 -15.44
N ALA A 38 -15.25 -4.31 -14.55
CA ALA A 38 -14.16 -4.99 -13.85
C ALA A 38 -13.26 -5.77 -14.83
N LEU A 39 -13.85 -6.43 -15.83
CA LEU A 39 -13.10 -7.13 -16.88
C LEU A 39 -12.25 -6.16 -17.72
N LEU A 40 -12.79 -5.00 -18.10
CA LEU A 40 -12.03 -3.98 -18.83
C LEU A 40 -10.85 -3.47 -18.00
N VAL A 41 -11.07 -3.18 -16.72
CA VAL A 41 -10.00 -2.75 -15.80
C VAL A 41 -8.95 -3.85 -15.63
N PHE A 42 -9.37 -5.12 -15.52
CA PHE A 42 -8.46 -6.26 -15.45
C PHE A 42 -7.57 -6.38 -16.69
N ILE A 43 -8.14 -6.30 -17.89
CA ILE A 43 -7.37 -6.40 -19.14
C ILE A 43 -6.42 -5.21 -19.26
N SER A 44 -6.89 -4.00 -18.96
CA SER A 44 -6.10 -2.76 -19.04
C SER A 44 -4.91 -2.79 -18.07
N SER A 45 -5.15 -3.14 -16.81
CA SER A 45 -4.11 -3.27 -15.77
C SER A 45 -3.11 -4.39 -16.08
N MET A 46 -3.59 -5.57 -16.49
CA MET A 46 -2.75 -6.68 -16.91
C MET A 46 -1.82 -6.27 -18.06
N PHE A 47 -2.34 -5.56 -19.07
CA PHE A 47 -1.52 -5.13 -20.20
C PHE A 47 -0.51 -4.05 -19.79
N GLY A 48 -0.91 -3.07 -18.97
CA GLY A 48 -0.01 -2.07 -18.41
C GLY A 48 1.17 -2.71 -17.66
N ALA A 49 0.89 -3.70 -16.81
CA ALA A 49 1.91 -4.48 -16.11
C ALA A 49 2.80 -5.29 -17.08
N TRP A 50 2.20 -5.95 -18.08
CA TRP A 50 2.95 -6.73 -19.08
C TRP A 50 3.92 -5.87 -19.90
N VAL A 51 3.48 -4.69 -20.34
CA VAL A 51 4.34 -3.70 -21.00
C VAL A 51 5.47 -3.27 -20.06
N GLY A 52 5.16 -3.03 -18.79
CA GLY A 52 6.14 -2.71 -17.75
C GLY A 52 7.26 -3.76 -17.63
N TYR A 53 6.93 -5.05 -17.73
CA TYR A 53 7.90 -6.16 -17.67
C TYR A 53 8.70 -6.39 -18.96
N ARG A 54 8.18 -5.94 -20.12
CA ARG A 54 8.72 -6.34 -21.43
C ARG A 54 9.46 -5.22 -22.15
N ILE A 55 8.96 -3.99 -22.08
CA ILE A 55 9.47 -2.88 -22.89
C ILE A 55 10.20 -1.92 -21.94
N SER A 56 11.46 -1.60 -22.25
CA SER A 56 12.25 -0.54 -21.62
C SER A 56 12.18 0.76 -22.44
N GLY A 57 12.45 1.93 -21.83
CA GLY A 57 12.44 3.23 -22.53
C GLY A 57 11.17 4.07 -22.36
N GLY A 58 11.20 5.29 -22.91
CA GLY A 58 10.18 6.33 -22.72
C GLY A 58 8.87 6.09 -23.49
N ARG A 59 8.92 5.38 -24.62
CA ARG A 59 7.72 5.03 -25.41
C ARG A 59 6.84 3.96 -24.77
N ALA A 60 7.37 3.21 -23.80
CA ALA A 60 6.65 2.13 -23.13
C ALA A 60 5.38 2.62 -22.42
N GLN A 61 5.41 3.85 -21.89
CA GLN A 61 4.23 4.46 -21.25
C GLN A 61 3.09 4.68 -22.24
N ALA A 62 3.38 5.20 -23.44
CA ALA A 62 2.38 5.37 -24.47
C ALA A 62 1.80 4.03 -24.94
N ILE A 63 2.66 3.01 -25.09
CA ILE A 63 2.24 1.65 -25.48
C ILE A 63 1.34 1.01 -24.40
N ALA A 64 1.62 1.24 -23.12
CA ALA A 64 0.78 0.73 -22.03
C ALA A 64 -0.65 1.29 -22.08
N LEU A 65 -0.84 2.52 -22.56
CA LEU A 65 -2.15 3.17 -22.66
C LEU A 65 -2.98 2.72 -23.88
N LEU A 66 -2.35 2.13 -24.91
CA LEU A 66 -3.06 1.76 -26.14
C LEU A 66 -4.28 0.85 -25.92
N PRO A 67 -4.22 -0.24 -25.13
CA PRO A 67 -5.41 -1.07 -24.90
C PRO A 67 -6.50 -0.32 -24.13
N ALA A 68 -6.15 0.59 -23.21
CA ALA A 68 -7.15 1.40 -22.52
C ALA A 68 -7.92 2.28 -23.50
N LEU A 69 -7.21 2.88 -24.47
CA LEU A 69 -7.80 3.69 -25.53
C LEU A 69 -8.62 2.86 -26.51
N ILE A 70 -8.12 1.69 -26.92
CA ILE A 70 -8.84 0.78 -27.84
C ILE A 70 -10.11 0.26 -27.17
N LEU A 71 -10.00 -0.29 -25.96
CA LEU A 71 -11.15 -0.83 -25.21
C LEU A 71 -12.18 0.25 -24.89
N GLY A 72 -11.74 1.42 -24.43
CA GLY A 72 -12.64 2.53 -24.15
C GLY A 72 -13.25 3.16 -25.41
N GLY A 73 -12.50 3.19 -26.53
CA GLY A 73 -13.01 3.62 -27.84
C GLY A 73 -14.04 2.64 -28.41
N LEU A 74 -13.86 1.33 -28.20
CA LEU A 74 -14.87 0.32 -28.52
C LEU A 74 -16.15 0.51 -27.69
N CYS A 75 -16.05 0.97 -26.45
CA CYS A 75 -17.23 1.37 -25.65
C CYS A 75 -17.92 2.64 -26.18
N TYR A 76 -17.23 3.50 -26.93
CA TYR A 76 -17.80 4.72 -27.53
C TYR A 76 -18.56 4.43 -28.83
N MET A 77 -18.02 3.55 -29.69
CA MET A 77 -18.57 3.21 -31.01
C MET A 77 -20.07 2.86 -31.06
N PRO A 78 -20.65 2.10 -30.10
CA PRO A 78 -22.05 1.71 -30.20
C PRO A 78 -23.03 2.84 -29.81
N GLY A 79 -22.55 4.04 -29.46
CA GLY A 79 -23.42 5.18 -29.09
C GLY A 79 -24.09 5.04 -27.71
N TYR A 80 -24.04 3.85 -27.10
CA TYR A 80 -24.68 3.51 -25.82
C TYR A 80 -24.24 4.38 -24.63
N LEU A 81 -23.01 4.90 -24.65
CA LEU A 81 -22.42 5.56 -23.48
C LEU A 81 -22.26 7.07 -23.61
N GLY A 82 -22.32 7.62 -24.82
CA GLY A 82 -22.10 9.05 -25.08
C GLY A 82 -20.88 9.60 -24.31
N GLY A 83 -21.09 10.68 -23.55
CA GLY A 83 -20.05 11.30 -22.71
C GLY A 83 -19.51 10.42 -21.57
N ARG A 84 -20.24 9.39 -21.14
CA ARG A 84 -19.81 8.46 -20.07
C ARG A 84 -18.63 7.59 -20.51
N ALA A 85 -18.46 7.37 -21.83
CA ALA A 85 -17.32 6.64 -22.37
C ALA A 85 -15.98 7.32 -22.04
N VAL A 86 -15.96 8.65 -21.94
CA VAL A 86 -14.77 9.41 -21.54
C VAL A 86 -14.33 9.02 -20.13
N VAL A 87 -15.29 8.85 -19.21
CA VAL A 87 -15.01 8.43 -17.83
C VAL A 87 -14.40 7.04 -17.80
N ILE A 88 -14.92 6.10 -18.60
CA ILE A 88 -14.37 4.75 -18.71
C ILE A 88 -12.95 4.80 -19.27
N ILE A 89 -12.71 5.53 -20.36
CA ILE A 89 -11.37 5.69 -20.95
C ILE A 89 -10.39 6.23 -19.91
N LEU A 90 -10.78 7.25 -19.13
CA LEU A 90 -9.94 7.82 -18.09
C LEU A 90 -9.63 6.81 -16.98
N ILE A 91 -10.62 6.03 -16.53
CA ILE A 91 -10.42 4.97 -15.55
C ILE A 91 -9.45 3.91 -16.09
N LEU A 92 -9.68 3.41 -17.31
CA LEU A 92 -8.83 2.39 -17.92
C LEU A 92 -7.39 2.88 -18.10
N CYS A 93 -7.20 4.14 -18.51
CA CYS A 93 -5.89 4.77 -18.63
C CYS A 93 -5.21 4.91 -17.27
N ALA A 94 -5.93 5.32 -16.23
CA ALA A 94 -5.40 5.46 -14.88
C ALA A 94 -4.91 4.12 -14.32
N PHE A 95 -5.70 3.05 -14.47
CA PHE A 95 -5.31 1.70 -14.04
C PHE A 95 -4.13 1.13 -14.85
N SER A 96 -4.14 1.29 -16.18
CA SER A 96 -3.00 0.85 -16.99
C SER A 96 -1.70 1.59 -16.61
N TRP A 97 -1.79 2.91 -16.42
CA TRP A 97 -0.66 3.72 -16.00
C TRP A 97 -0.14 3.31 -14.63
N HIS A 98 -1.04 3.11 -13.66
CA HIS A 98 -0.70 2.69 -12.32
C HIS A 98 -0.02 1.30 -12.34
N SER A 99 -0.61 0.32 -13.02
CA SER A 99 -0.05 -1.03 -13.22
C SER A 99 1.32 -1.02 -13.91
N PHE A 100 1.52 -0.17 -14.91
CA PHE A 100 2.83 0.03 -15.53
C PHE A 100 3.85 0.57 -14.53
N GLY A 101 3.43 1.56 -13.73
CA GLY A 101 4.25 2.20 -12.70
C GLY A 101 4.68 1.20 -11.63
N THR A 102 3.76 0.41 -11.07
CA THR A 102 4.03 -0.55 -9.99
C THR A 102 5.10 -1.58 -10.36
N VAL A 103 5.15 -1.99 -11.64
CA VAL A 103 6.17 -2.93 -12.14
C VAL A 103 7.54 -2.27 -12.32
N ARG A 104 7.59 -1.05 -12.85
CA ARG A 104 8.85 -0.38 -13.23
C ARG A 104 9.53 0.35 -12.10
N LYS A 105 8.75 1.04 -11.28
CA LYS A 105 9.22 1.79 -10.12
C LYS A 105 8.21 1.44 -9.03
N PRO A 106 8.52 0.50 -8.12
CA PRO A 106 7.60 0.19 -7.05
C PRO A 106 7.20 1.52 -6.43
N PHE A 107 5.91 1.84 -6.54
CA PHE A 107 5.36 3.08 -5.99
C PHE A 107 5.79 3.16 -4.53
N SER A 108 5.83 4.36 -3.95
CA SER A 108 6.16 4.48 -2.53
C SER A 108 5.32 3.46 -1.76
N LEU A 109 5.95 2.64 -0.93
CA LEU A 109 5.27 1.57 -0.16
C LEU A 109 4.03 2.11 0.59
N GLN A 110 4.00 3.42 0.84
CA GLN A 110 2.87 4.15 1.41
C GLN A 110 1.66 4.23 0.48
N ALA A 111 1.83 4.51 -0.82
CA ALA A 111 0.74 4.62 -1.78
C ALA A 111 0.03 3.26 -1.98
N GLU A 112 0.79 2.17 -2.11
CA GLU A 112 0.24 0.82 -2.24
C GLU A 112 -0.51 0.40 -0.96
N LYS A 113 0.03 0.74 0.22
CA LYS A 113 -0.66 0.54 1.50
C LYS A 113 -1.95 1.35 1.60
N LEU A 114 -1.94 2.61 1.16
CA LEU A 114 -3.14 3.46 1.16
C LEU A 114 -4.21 2.91 0.23
N LEU A 115 -3.84 2.53 -1.00
CA LEU A 115 -4.80 2.01 -1.98
C LEU A 115 -5.42 0.70 -1.51
N SER A 116 -4.60 -0.21 -0.97
CA SER A 116 -5.09 -1.50 -0.49
C SER A 116 -5.92 -1.38 0.79
N THR A 117 -5.55 -0.52 1.75
CA THR A 117 -6.38 -0.24 2.93
C THR A 117 -7.71 0.41 2.56
N LEU A 118 -7.70 1.36 1.62
CA LEU A 118 -8.91 1.98 1.10
C LEU A 118 -9.78 0.95 0.38
N GLY A 119 -9.19 0.05 -0.41
CA GLY A 119 -9.90 -1.07 -1.04
C GLY A 119 -10.60 -2.00 -0.04
N ILE A 120 -9.94 -2.34 1.08
CA ILE A 120 -10.56 -3.14 2.17
C ILE A 120 -11.73 -2.38 2.78
N VAL A 121 -11.53 -1.12 3.17
CA VAL A 121 -12.57 -0.30 3.82
C VAL A 121 -13.76 -0.12 2.88
N CYS A 122 -13.52 0.22 1.61
CA CYS A 122 -14.57 0.32 0.60
C CYS A 122 -15.30 -1.01 0.40
N SER A 123 -14.58 -2.13 0.30
CA SER A 123 -15.21 -3.46 0.18
C SER A 123 -16.13 -3.75 1.36
N LEU A 124 -15.69 -3.46 2.59
CA LEU A 124 -16.47 -3.67 3.80
C LEU A 124 -17.74 -2.80 3.81
N VAL A 125 -17.60 -1.49 3.53
CA VAL A 125 -18.73 -0.55 3.53
C VAL A 125 -19.74 -0.93 2.45
N VAL A 126 -19.28 -1.20 1.23
CA VAL A 126 -20.16 -1.61 0.12
C VAL A 126 -20.79 -2.96 0.40
N TYR A 127 -20.09 -3.89 1.03
CA TYR A 127 -20.65 -5.17 1.44
C TYR A 127 -21.76 -5.02 2.48
N ILE A 128 -21.55 -4.21 3.52
CA ILE A 128 -22.60 -3.96 4.54
C ILE A 128 -23.82 -3.31 3.89
N TYR A 129 -23.59 -2.38 2.95
CA TYR A 129 -24.68 -1.68 2.26
C TYR A 129 -25.40 -2.57 1.24
N SER A 130 -24.68 -3.49 0.56
CA SER A 130 -25.30 -4.43 -0.37
C SER A 130 -26.23 -5.43 0.29
N GLN A 131 -26.04 -5.71 1.59
CA GLN A 131 -26.98 -6.53 2.36
C GLN A 131 -28.30 -5.80 2.69
N ARG A 132 -28.33 -4.47 2.57
CA ARG A 132 -29.51 -3.64 2.92
C ARG A 132 -30.23 -3.06 1.71
N SER A 133 -29.57 -3.01 0.56
CA SER A 133 -30.10 -2.39 -0.65
C SER A 133 -30.41 -3.45 -1.71
N GLU A 134 -31.67 -3.51 -2.14
CA GLU A 134 -32.14 -4.41 -3.20
C GLU A 134 -31.34 -4.25 -4.50
N VAL A 135 -30.94 -3.01 -4.84
CA VAL A 135 -30.15 -2.71 -6.06
C VAL A 135 -28.76 -3.36 -6.02
N LEU A 136 -28.16 -3.47 -4.83
CA LEU A 136 -26.78 -3.94 -4.66
C LEU A 136 -26.69 -5.38 -4.18
N GLN A 137 -27.78 -5.93 -3.65
CA GLN A 137 -27.88 -7.30 -3.15
C GLN A 137 -27.37 -8.35 -4.14
N PRO A 138 -27.64 -8.27 -5.47
CA PRO A 138 -27.14 -9.24 -6.45
C PRO A 138 -25.62 -9.29 -6.56
N PHE A 139 -24.94 -8.22 -6.15
CA PHE A 139 -23.48 -8.07 -6.21
C PHE A 139 -22.80 -8.27 -4.85
N SER A 140 -23.56 -8.65 -3.81
CA SER A 140 -23.01 -8.84 -2.47
C SER A 140 -21.90 -9.91 -2.41
N LEU A 141 -22.09 -11.02 -3.14
CA LEU A 141 -21.08 -12.09 -3.25
C LEU A 141 -19.82 -11.61 -3.97
N SER A 142 -19.95 -10.86 -5.07
CA SER A 142 -18.79 -10.40 -5.83
C SER A 142 -17.98 -9.36 -5.04
N VAL A 143 -18.64 -8.48 -4.30
CA VAL A 143 -17.98 -7.53 -3.37
C VAL A 143 -17.27 -8.29 -2.25
N PHE A 144 -17.90 -9.34 -1.71
CA PHE A 144 -17.27 -10.20 -0.70
C PHE A 144 -15.99 -10.85 -1.24
N ILE A 145 -16.06 -11.48 -2.42
CA ILE A 145 -14.90 -12.13 -3.06
C ILE A 145 -13.79 -11.09 -3.32
N ALA A 146 -14.12 -9.92 -3.85
CA ALA A 146 -13.15 -8.85 -4.09
C ALA A 146 -12.49 -8.37 -2.78
N GLY A 147 -13.27 -8.23 -1.70
CA GLY A 147 -12.78 -7.89 -0.38
C GLY A 147 -11.83 -8.95 0.19
N VAL A 148 -12.18 -10.23 0.04
CA VAL A 148 -11.34 -11.38 0.44
C VAL A 148 -10.02 -11.39 -0.32
N VAL A 149 -10.06 -11.26 -1.66
CA VAL A 149 -8.87 -11.22 -2.51
C VAL A 149 -7.98 -10.05 -2.12
N THR A 150 -8.59 -8.89 -1.86
CA THR A 150 -7.90 -7.68 -1.41
C THR A 150 -7.20 -7.88 -0.07
N LEU A 151 -7.94 -8.38 0.92
CA LEU A 151 -7.41 -8.67 2.26
C LEU A 151 -6.27 -9.69 2.19
N SER A 152 -6.44 -10.73 1.38
CA SER A 152 -5.43 -11.78 1.18
C SER A 152 -4.14 -11.20 0.61
N ALA A 153 -4.24 -10.36 -0.42
CA ALA A 153 -3.08 -9.69 -1.02
C ALA A 153 -2.36 -8.78 -0.01
N VAL A 154 -3.11 -8.06 0.83
CA VAL A 154 -2.56 -7.23 1.91
C VAL A 154 -1.84 -8.08 2.96
N LEU A 155 -2.48 -9.13 3.47
CA LEU A 155 -1.89 -9.98 4.50
C LEU A 155 -0.62 -10.68 3.99
N LEU A 156 -0.63 -11.18 2.76
CA LEU A 156 0.56 -11.77 2.14
C LEU A 156 1.69 -10.75 1.97
N SER A 157 1.39 -9.54 1.48
CA SER A 157 2.40 -8.49 1.33
C SER A 157 2.95 -8.00 2.67
N MET A 158 2.12 -7.91 3.71
CA MET A 158 2.55 -7.57 5.07
C MET A 158 3.42 -8.68 5.68
N ASN A 159 3.08 -9.94 5.45
CA ASN A 159 3.88 -11.07 5.89
C ASN A 159 5.26 -11.05 5.23
N ASP A 160 5.32 -10.94 3.91
CA ASP A 160 6.58 -10.86 3.16
C ASP A 160 7.46 -9.70 3.67
N TRP A 161 6.86 -8.55 3.95
CA TRP A 161 7.58 -7.41 4.51
C TRP A 161 8.11 -7.68 5.93
N LYS A 162 7.30 -8.27 6.81
CA LYS A 162 7.72 -8.61 8.18
C LYS A 162 8.80 -9.68 8.20
N VAL A 163 8.72 -10.68 7.33
CA VAL A 163 9.74 -11.74 7.22
C VAL A 163 11.06 -11.18 6.72
N LYS A 164 11.04 -10.32 5.70
CA LYS A 164 12.25 -9.62 5.23
C LYS A 164 12.87 -8.75 6.33
N GLN A 165 12.03 -8.02 7.08
CA GLN A 165 12.47 -7.19 8.20
C GLN A 165 13.09 -8.04 9.32
N ALA A 166 12.50 -9.17 9.68
CA ALA A 166 13.00 -10.08 10.71
C ALA A 166 14.32 -10.76 10.28
N ALA A 167 14.49 -11.05 8.99
CA ALA A 167 15.71 -11.61 8.45
C ALA A 167 16.87 -10.59 8.35
N GLY A 168 16.62 -9.29 8.62
CA GLY A 168 17.62 -8.23 8.45
C GLY A 168 18.01 -7.98 6.99
N VAL A 169 17.25 -8.51 6.04
CA VAL A 169 17.52 -8.46 4.60
C VAL A 169 16.89 -7.20 4.02
N ARG A 170 17.58 -6.52 3.08
CA ARG A 170 17.02 -5.34 2.40
C ARG A 170 15.77 -5.74 1.61
N ALA A 171 14.84 -4.80 1.40
CA ALA A 171 13.55 -5.08 0.75
C ALA A 171 13.68 -5.74 -0.65
N GLU A 172 14.81 -5.53 -1.31
CA GLU A 172 15.13 -5.98 -2.67
C GLU A 172 15.88 -7.33 -2.71
N GLU A 173 16.45 -7.77 -1.59
CA GLU A 173 17.21 -9.02 -1.50
C GLU A 173 16.30 -10.23 -1.22
N LYS A 174 16.69 -11.39 -1.74
CA LYS A 174 15.98 -12.65 -1.48
C LYS A 174 16.35 -13.17 -0.09
N VAL A 175 15.34 -13.54 0.69
CA VAL A 175 15.54 -14.12 2.03
C VAL A 175 16.22 -15.49 1.87
N PRO A 176 17.33 -15.78 2.58
CA PRO A 176 18.08 -17.03 2.42
C PRO A 176 17.33 -18.27 2.91
N PHE A 177 16.33 -18.13 3.79
CA PHE A 177 15.58 -19.24 4.37
C PHE A 177 14.22 -19.45 3.69
N SER A 178 14.20 -20.17 2.56
CA SER A 178 12.98 -20.46 1.80
C SER A 178 11.93 -21.26 2.58
N GLY A 179 12.36 -22.19 3.45
CA GLY A 179 11.46 -23.04 4.25
C GLY A 179 10.61 -22.26 5.26
N ILE A 180 11.20 -21.30 5.97
CA ILE A 180 10.49 -20.45 6.95
C ILE A 180 9.49 -19.53 6.24
N VAL A 181 9.86 -19.00 5.06
CA VAL A 181 8.96 -18.18 4.23
C VAL A 181 7.75 -19.01 3.76
N LEU A 182 7.98 -20.24 3.29
CA LEU A 182 6.92 -21.16 2.85
C LEU A 182 5.96 -21.49 4.00
N MET A 183 6.48 -21.77 5.20
CA MET A 183 5.67 -22.08 6.37
C MET A 183 4.85 -20.88 6.86
N ASN A 184 5.44 -19.68 6.89
CA ASN A 184 4.69 -18.47 7.23
C ASN A 184 3.59 -18.17 6.20
N ARG A 185 3.88 -18.42 4.92
CA ARG A 185 2.90 -18.24 3.84
C ARG A 185 1.77 -19.25 3.94
N SER A 186 2.04 -20.51 4.26
CA SER A 186 0.99 -21.52 4.47
C SER A 186 0.11 -21.19 5.67
N LEU A 187 0.69 -20.77 6.81
CA LEU A 187 -0.07 -20.32 7.97
C LEU A 187 -0.96 -19.10 7.65
N THR A 188 -0.46 -18.16 6.85
CA THR A 188 -1.25 -17.00 6.41
C THR A 188 -2.40 -17.43 5.51
N LEU A 189 -2.18 -18.40 4.60
CA LEU A 189 -3.24 -18.94 3.76
C LEU A 189 -4.29 -19.71 4.58
N ILE A 190 -3.89 -20.45 5.60
CA ILE A 190 -4.82 -21.12 6.54
C ILE A 190 -5.66 -20.06 7.27
N PHE A 191 -5.04 -19.00 7.78
CA PHE A 191 -5.75 -17.91 8.45
C PHE A 191 -6.72 -17.18 7.53
N ILE A 192 -6.32 -16.90 6.29
CA ILE A 192 -7.20 -16.38 5.24
C ILE A 192 -8.38 -17.34 5.00
N GLY A 193 -8.09 -18.64 4.85
CA GLY A 193 -9.12 -19.67 4.66
C GLY A 193 -10.15 -19.68 5.78
N LEU A 194 -9.71 -19.54 7.04
CA LEU A 194 -10.59 -19.43 8.19
C LEU A 194 -11.50 -18.20 8.11
N ILE A 195 -10.95 -17.02 7.76
CA ILE A 195 -11.73 -15.79 7.57
C ILE A 195 -12.76 -15.97 6.45
N VAL A 196 -12.38 -16.61 5.36
CA VAL A 196 -13.29 -16.88 4.23
C VAL A 196 -14.41 -17.80 4.66
N VAL A 197 -14.12 -18.89 5.37
CA VAL A 197 -15.14 -19.83 5.86
C VAL A 197 -16.10 -19.13 6.83
N LEU A 198 -15.59 -18.34 7.78
CA LEU A 198 -16.41 -17.60 8.73
C LEU A 198 -17.27 -16.53 8.05
N GLY A 199 -16.72 -15.81 7.07
CA GLY A 199 -17.44 -14.79 6.30
C GLY A 199 -18.46 -15.37 5.33
N ALA A 200 -18.10 -16.48 4.68
CA ALA A 200 -18.96 -17.19 3.73
C ALA A 200 -20.06 -17.98 4.43
N PHE A 201 -19.93 -18.29 5.74
CA PHE A 201 -20.94 -19.06 6.48
C PHE A 201 -22.35 -18.48 6.34
N LYS A 202 -22.48 -17.16 6.28
CA LYS A 202 -23.76 -16.46 6.05
C LYS A 202 -24.29 -16.59 4.61
N GLN A 203 -23.43 -16.86 3.63
CA GLN A 203 -23.76 -16.99 2.21
C GLN A 203 -23.77 -18.45 1.72
N ILE A 204 -23.50 -19.44 2.57
CA ILE A 204 -23.54 -20.86 2.18
C ILE A 204 -24.87 -21.23 1.51
N PRO A 205 -26.06 -20.82 2.02
CA PRO A 205 -27.33 -21.18 1.38
C PRO A 205 -27.47 -20.62 -0.04
N SER A 206 -27.05 -19.39 -0.30
CA SER A 206 -27.11 -18.79 -1.64
C SER A 206 -26.10 -19.40 -2.59
N LEU A 207 -24.90 -19.75 -2.10
CA LEU A 207 -23.88 -20.47 -2.86
C LEU A 207 -24.34 -21.86 -3.26
N ILE A 208 -24.97 -22.61 -2.34
CA ILE A 208 -25.54 -23.92 -2.62
C ILE A 208 -26.65 -23.80 -3.67
N LYS A 209 -27.58 -22.84 -3.53
CA LYS A 209 -28.60 -22.58 -4.56
C LYS A 209 -27.97 -22.31 -5.93
N GLY A 210 -26.99 -21.40 -6.00
CA GLY A 210 -26.29 -21.08 -7.24
C GLY A 210 -25.56 -22.28 -7.84
N LEU A 211 -24.93 -23.11 -6.99
CA LEU A 211 -24.26 -24.34 -7.42
C LEU A 211 -25.25 -25.37 -7.95
N ILE A 212 -26.41 -25.54 -7.30
CA ILE A 212 -27.51 -26.40 -7.77
C ILE A 212 -28.02 -25.88 -9.12
N TYR A 213 -28.29 -24.58 -9.27
CA TYR A 213 -28.68 -23.99 -10.56
C TYR A 213 -27.63 -24.19 -11.65
N LEU A 214 -26.33 -24.14 -11.32
CA LEU A 214 -25.28 -24.41 -12.30
C LEU A 214 -25.21 -25.91 -12.65
N LEU A 215 -25.32 -26.78 -11.65
CA LEU A 215 -25.25 -28.24 -11.78
C LEU A 215 -26.52 -28.88 -12.35
N PHE A 216 -27.67 -28.21 -12.33
CA PHE A 216 -28.95 -28.74 -12.83
C PHE A 216 -29.63 -27.81 -13.83
N GLY A 217 -29.19 -26.56 -13.99
CA GLY A 217 -29.77 -25.64 -14.99
C GLY A 217 -29.50 -26.08 -16.43
N TRP A 218 -28.47 -26.90 -16.67
CA TRP A 218 -28.26 -27.53 -17.98
C TRP A 218 -29.23 -28.71 -18.22
N THR A 219 -29.77 -29.34 -17.17
CA THR A 219 -30.82 -30.35 -17.35
C THR A 219 -32.15 -29.69 -17.73
N ASP A 220 -32.48 -28.53 -17.15
CA ASP A 220 -33.69 -27.79 -17.53
C ASP A 220 -33.64 -27.33 -19.01
N PHE A 221 -32.45 -26.95 -19.50
CA PHE A 221 -32.22 -26.61 -20.90
C PHE A 221 -32.34 -27.81 -21.86
N VAL A 222 -31.94 -29.02 -21.42
CA VAL A 222 -31.96 -30.23 -22.26
C VAL A 222 -33.32 -30.91 -22.27
N TRP A 223 -34.09 -30.81 -21.18
CA TRP A 223 -35.35 -31.54 -21.00
C TRP A 223 -36.61 -30.69 -21.21
N GLY A 224 -36.48 -29.39 -21.52
CA GLY A 224 -37.61 -28.54 -21.92
C GLY A 224 -38.67 -28.34 -20.84
N TYR A 225 -38.29 -28.48 -19.57
CA TYR A 225 -39.19 -28.16 -18.47
C TYR A 225 -39.34 -26.64 -18.38
N ASP A 226 -40.56 -26.15 -18.60
CA ASP A 226 -40.91 -24.78 -18.21
C ASP A 226 -40.63 -24.63 -16.71
N PRO A 227 -39.82 -23.64 -16.29
CA PRO A 227 -39.51 -23.47 -14.89
C PRO A 227 -40.80 -23.14 -14.15
N VAL A 228 -41.26 -24.08 -13.34
CA VAL A 228 -42.24 -23.76 -12.29
C VAL A 228 -41.60 -22.63 -11.48
N PRO A 229 -42.23 -21.44 -11.39
CA PRO A 229 -41.65 -20.34 -10.63
C PRO A 229 -41.37 -20.89 -9.24
N PRO A 230 -40.14 -20.71 -8.71
CA PRO A 230 -39.80 -21.28 -7.41
C PRO A 230 -40.82 -20.73 -6.42
N ASN A 231 -41.71 -21.60 -5.92
CA ASN A 231 -42.49 -21.28 -4.74
C ASN A 231 -41.46 -20.82 -3.71
N GLU A 232 -41.55 -19.56 -3.30
CA GLU A 232 -40.82 -19.01 -2.18
C GLU A 232 -41.17 -19.87 -0.97
N TYR A 233 -40.41 -20.94 -0.76
CA TYR A 233 -40.29 -21.55 0.55
C TYR A 233 -39.62 -20.49 1.40
N ASN A 234 -40.47 -19.67 2.02
CA ASN A 234 -40.18 -18.82 3.16
C ASN A 234 -39.68 -19.76 4.26
N PHE A 235 -38.39 -20.10 4.21
CA PHE A 235 -37.68 -20.35 5.43
C PHE A 235 -37.79 -19.04 6.20
N HIS A 236 -38.61 -19.04 7.26
CA HIS A 236 -38.55 -18.01 8.29
C HIS A 236 -37.14 -18.03 8.85
N TYR A 237 -36.25 -17.28 8.18
CA TYR A 237 -35.18 -16.59 8.87
C TYR A 237 -35.84 -15.81 10.01
N LEU A 238 -35.13 -15.56 11.10
CA LEU A 238 -35.48 -14.43 11.96
C LEU A 238 -35.43 -13.19 11.06
N GLU A 239 -36.55 -12.93 10.42
CA GLU A 239 -36.89 -11.76 9.65
C GLU A 239 -36.86 -10.68 10.72
N LEU A 240 -35.72 -10.01 10.85
CA LEU A 240 -35.76 -8.60 11.19
C LEU A 240 -36.69 -8.04 10.13
N GLU A 241 -37.95 -7.82 10.52
CA GLU A 241 -38.98 -7.27 9.64
C GLU A 241 -38.31 -6.19 8.81
N PRO A 242 -38.43 -6.23 7.46
CA PRO A 242 -38.04 -5.08 6.69
C PRO A 242 -38.78 -3.91 7.32
N MET A 243 -38.05 -2.97 7.93
CA MET A 243 -38.64 -1.73 8.42
C MET A 243 -39.30 -1.12 7.18
N GLN A 244 -40.60 -1.33 7.03
CA GLN A 244 -41.41 -0.68 6.03
C GLN A 244 -41.43 0.77 6.47
N TYR A 245 -40.53 1.55 5.87
CA TYR A 245 -40.50 2.99 6.07
C TYR A 245 -41.79 3.54 5.48
N ASP A 246 -42.73 3.89 6.34
CA ASP A 246 -43.90 4.65 5.94
C ASP A 246 -43.43 6.06 5.55
N LEU A 247 -43.32 6.30 4.24
CA LEU A 247 -42.94 7.59 3.66
C LEU A 247 -43.95 8.71 3.99
N SER A 248 -45.10 8.36 4.58
CA SER A 248 -46.11 9.28 5.09
C SER A 248 -45.71 9.95 6.41
N ASP A 249 -44.78 9.36 7.17
CA ASP A 249 -44.42 9.83 8.50
C ASP A 249 -43.20 10.80 8.47
N PRO A 250 -43.38 12.10 8.80
CA PRO A 250 -42.34 13.11 8.67
C PRO A 250 -41.09 12.86 9.55
N THR A 251 -41.21 12.05 10.59
CA THR A 251 -40.13 11.62 11.49
C THR A 251 -39.15 10.63 10.84
N GLU A 252 -39.64 9.72 9.99
CA GLU A 252 -38.83 8.72 9.29
C GLU A 252 -38.13 9.32 8.06
N VAL A 253 -38.76 10.29 7.38
CA VAL A 253 -38.14 11.06 6.29
C VAL A 253 -36.91 11.83 6.77
N HIS A 254 -36.93 12.36 8.00
CA HIS A 254 -35.76 13.02 8.62
C HIS A 254 -34.60 12.04 8.88
N LYS A 255 -34.88 10.75 9.16
CA LYS A 255 -33.87 9.69 9.29
C LYS A 255 -33.28 9.26 7.94
N LEU A 256 -33.94 9.43 6.79
CA LEU A 256 -33.29 9.14 5.50
C LEU A 256 -32.49 10.35 4.97
N GLN A 257 -32.84 11.57 5.37
CA GLN A 257 -32.14 12.78 4.94
C GLN A 257 -30.68 12.86 5.42
N TRP A 258 -30.32 12.25 6.55
CA TRP A 258 -28.90 12.21 6.95
C TRP A 258 -28.10 11.26 6.07
N ILE A 259 -28.72 10.20 5.53
CA ILE A 259 -28.06 9.26 4.61
C ILE A 259 -27.81 9.94 3.26
N SER A 260 -28.77 10.68 2.73
CA SER A 260 -28.58 11.44 1.49
C SER A 260 -27.54 12.56 1.66
N LYS A 261 -27.53 13.25 2.81
CA LYS A 261 -26.50 14.25 3.17
C LYS A 261 -25.13 13.60 3.35
N ALA A 262 -25.03 12.44 4.00
CA ALA A 262 -23.79 11.69 4.15
C ALA A 262 -23.25 11.22 2.79
N TRP A 263 -24.13 10.75 1.91
CA TRP A 263 -23.78 10.37 0.54
C TRP A 263 -23.29 11.56 -0.29
N MET A 264 -23.92 12.73 -0.14
CA MET A 264 -23.47 13.97 -0.78
C MET A 264 -22.09 14.40 -0.28
N VAL A 265 -21.79 14.23 1.01
CA VAL A 265 -20.45 14.52 1.56
C VAL A 265 -19.41 13.53 1.03
N VAL A 266 -19.72 12.23 1.02
CA VAL A 266 -18.81 11.19 0.49
C VAL A 266 -18.55 11.39 -0.99
N SER A 267 -19.59 11.63 -1.80
CA SER A 267 -19.45 11.90 -3.23
C SER A 267 -18.68 13.20 -3.49
N SER A 268 -18.90 14.24 -2.69
CA SER A 268 -18.11 15.49 -2.77
C SER A 268 -16.63 15.27 -2.46
N ILE A 269 -16.31 14.47 -1.43
CA ILE A 269 -14.93 14.09 -1.11
C ILE A 269 -14.31 13.28 -2.27
N LEU A 270 -15.09 12.38 -2.88
CA LEU A 270 -14.64 11.56 -4.00
C LEU A 270 -14.37 12.40 -5.25
N VAL A 271 -15.25 13.38 -5.55
CA VAL A 271 -15.07 14.35 -6.63
C VAL A 271 -13.86 15.23 -6.37
N LEU A 272 -13.63 15.69 -5.13
CA LEU A 272 -12.43 16.45 -4.77
C LEU A 272 -11.15 15.63 -4.90
N LEU A 273 -11.17 14.35 -4.51
CA LEU A 273 -10.06 13.43 -4.72
C LEU A 273 -9.79 13.21 -6.21
N LEU A 274 -10.84 12.97 -6.99
CA LEU A 274 -10.72 12.80 -8.44
C LEU A 274 -10.17 14.07 -9.09
N ALA A 275 -10.69 15.24 -8.73
CA ALA A 275 -10.21 16.54 -9.20
C ALA A 275 -8.74 16.74 -8.82
N TYR A 276 -8.33 16.39 -7.60
CA TYR A 276 -6.93 16.42 -7.16
C TYR A 276 -6.04 15.53 -8.03
N PHE A 277 -6.47 14.30 -8.33
CA PHE A 277 -5.72 13.40 -9.21
C PHE A 277 -5.65 13.92 -10.65
N VAL A 278 -6.74 14.46 -11.19
CA VAL A 278 -6.79 15.07 -12.53
C VAL A 278 -5.86 16.28 -12.59
N LEU A 279 -5.91 17.17 -11.60
CA LEU A 279 -5.01 18.32 -11.47
C LEU A 279 -3.54 17.88 -11.39
N ARG A 280 -3.25 16.81 -10.66
CA ARG A 280 -1.90 16.25 -10.56
C ARG A 280 -1.43 15.64 -11.88
N LEU A 281 -2.32 14.99 -12.61
CA LEU A 281 -2.05 14.42 -13.94
C LEU A 281 -1.83 15.54 -14.97
N LEU A 282 -2.70 16.56 -14.98
CA LEU A 282 -2.52 17.77 -15.78
C LEU A 282 -1.20 18.45 -15.45
N TYR A 283 -0.86 18.60 -14.17
CA TYR A 283 0.43 19.15 -13.76
C TYR A 283 1.58 18.31 -14.32
N SER A 284 1.54 16.98 -14.19
CA SER A 284 2.59 16.11 -14.74
C SER A 284 2.75 16.24 -16.25
N LEU A 285 1.65 16.44 -16.99
CA LEU A 285 1.65 16.57 -18.44
C LEU A 285 2.08 17.96 -18.90
N LEU A 286 1.57 19.02 -18.26
CA LEU A 286 1.81 20.40 -18.66
C LEU A 286 3.00 21.06 -17.94
N ARG A 287 3.65 20.42 -16.94
CA ARG A 287 4.81 21.00 -16.20
C ARG A 287 5.92 21.52 -17.12
N LYS A 288 6.10 20.91 -18.30
CA LYS A 288 7.06 21.35 -19.31
C LYS A 288 6.69 22.68 -19.98
N TRP A 289 5.41 22.99 -20.04
CA TRP A 289 4.83 24.17 -20.70
C TRP A 289 4.31 25.23 -19.71
N LEU A 290 4.27 24.95 -18.39
CA LEU A 290 3.81 25.90 -17.39
C LEU A 290 4.79 27.08 -17.18
N PRO A 291 4.30 28.33 -17.13
CA PRO A 291 5.06 29.50 -16.71
C PRO A 291 5.59 29.37 -15.27
N SER A 292 6.73 30.04 -14.98
CA SER A 292 7.44 29.97 -13.69
C SER A 292 6.61 30.44 -12.48
N TRP A 293 5.72 31.41 -12.66
CA TRP A 293 4.85 31.92 -11.59
C TRP A 293 3.81 30.88 -11.14
N LEU A 294 3.27 30.09 -12.07
CA LEU A 294 2.28 29.05 -11.78
C LEU A 294 2.91 27.82 -11.11
N LYS A 295 4.16 27.49 -11.49
CA LYS A 295 4.98 26.48 -10.80
C LYS A 295 5.19 26.84 -9.32
N SER A 296 5.48 28.11 -9.04
CA SER A 296 5.70 28.62 -7.68
C SER A 296 4.43 28.54 -6.81
N LEU A 297 3.26 28.78 -7.40
CA LEU A 297 1.97 28.70 -6.69
C LEU A 297 1.58 27.24 -6.36
N LEU A 298 1.86 26.31 -7.28
CA LEU A 298 1.62 24.88 -7.09
C LEU A 298 2.61 24.22 -6.09
N GLU A 299 3.85 24.68 -6.03
CA GLU A 299 4.82 24.27 -5.00
C GLU A 299 4.39 24.71 -3.60
N ARG A 300 3.84 25.93 -3.46
CA ARG A 300 3.28 26.43 -2.19
C ARG A 300 2.08 25.61 -1.70
N LEU A 301 1.29 25.07 -2.62
CA LEU A 301 0.19 24.14 -2.32
C LEU A 301 0.66 22.71 -1.97
N LYS A 302 1.98 22.45 -1.86
CA LYS A 302 2.59 21.14 -1.57
C LYS A 302 2.20 20.01 -2.53
N LEU A 303 1.60 20.33 -3.67
CA LEU A 303 1.26 19.37 -4.75
C LEU A 303 2.52 18.80 -5.44
N GLY A 304 3.66 19.48 -5.33
CA GLY A 304 4.95 19.10 -5.93
C GLY A 304 5.88 18.25 -5.05
N GLY A 305 5.45 17.84 -3.84
CA GLY A 305 6.33 17.14 -2.90
C GLY A 305 6.71 15.73 -3.37
N MET A 306 8.00 15.54 -3.70
CA MET A 306 8.69 14.26 -3.95
C MET A 306 8.76 13.71 -5.38
N ILE A 307 9.08 14.56 -6.36
CA ILE A 307 9.83 14.06 -7.52
C ILE A 307 11.03 14.98 -7.71
N LYS A 308 12.08 14.76 -6.90
CA LYS A 308 13.43 15.18 -7.30
C LYS A 308 13.85 14.21 -8.40
N GLU A 309 13.92 14.70 -9.63
CA GLU A 309 14.67 14.03 -10.69
C GLU A 309 16.13 13.93 -10.23
N PRO A 310 16.78 12.76 -10.36
CA PRO A 310 18.22 12.70 -10.23
C PRO A 310 18.81 13.50 -11.38
N GLU A 311 19.56 14.55 -11.06
CA GLU A 311 20.39 15.24 -12.03
C GLU A 311 21.32 14.22 -12.68
N THR A 312 21.16 14.06 -13.99
CA THR A 312 22.13 13.44 -14.88
C THR A 312 23.40 14.28 -14.90
N ASP A 313 24.49 13.69 -14.40
CA ASP A 313 25.86 14.00 -14.82
C ASP A 313 26.65 12.68 -14.92
N PRO A 314 27.35 12.36 -16.02
CA PRO A 314 28.01 11.09 -16.22
C PRO A 314 29.45 11.19 -15.69
N GLY A 315 29.63 10.87 -14.42
CA GLY A 315 30.94 10.75 -13.80
C GLY A 315 31.06 9.40 -13.11
N TYR A 316 31.90 8.52 -13.66
CA TYR A 316 32.29 7.25 -13.07
C TYR A 316 32.88 7.53 -11.67
N HIS A 317 32.09 7.36 -10.62
CA HIS A 317 32.53 7.40 -9.24
C HIS A 317 32.32 6.02 -8.64
N ASP A 318 33.44 5.39 -8.31
CA ASP A 318 33.50 4.19 -7.50
C ASP A 318 33.01 4.59 -6.09
N GLU A 319 31.72 4.38 -5.82
CA GLU A 319 31.09 4.72 -4.56
C GLU A 319 31.48 3.69 -3.49
N LEU A 320 32.62 3.93 -2.84
CA LEU A 320 32.86 3.44 -1.49
C LEU A 320 31.67 3.81 -0.61
N GLU A 321 31.03 2.79 -0.03
CA GLU A 321 29.80 2.85 0.75
C GLU A 321 29.79 4.02 1.76
N ARG A 322 29.08 5.10 1.39
CA ARG A 322 28.84 6.22 2.28
C ARG A 322 27.67 5.84 3.20
N ILE A 323 27.99 5.33 4.38
CA ILE A 323 27.03 5.06 5.46
C ILE A 323 26.20 6.32 5.72
N ALA A 324 24.93 6.30 5.29
CA ALA A 324 24.00 7.39 5.48
C ALA A 324 23.80 7.64 6.99
N LYS A 325 24.13 8.84 7.45
CA LYS A 325 23.84 9.32 8.80
C LYS A 325 22.32 9.43 8.98
N THR A 326 21.71 8.35 9.49
CA THR A 326 20.31 8.35 9.91
C THR A 326 20.12 9.39 11.01
N ARG A 327 19.38 10.45 10.67
CA ARG A 327 18.94 11.50 11.59
C ARG A 327 17.94 10.90 12.58
N ARG A 328 18.43 10.28 13.66
CA ARG A 328 17.61 9.74 14.76
C ARG A 328 16.85 10.88 15.42
N LYS A 329 15.54 10.95 15.16
CA LYS A 329 14.59 11.69 16.00
C LYS A 329 14.70 11.14 17.42
N ARG A 330 15.14 11.99 18.36
CA ARG A 330 15.05 11.77 19.80
C ARG A 330 13.58 11.50 20.15
N ARG A 331 13.25 10.24 20.45
CA ARG A 331 12.17 9.92 21.38
C ARG A 331 12.84 9.53 22.69
N GLY A 332 12.51 10.28 23.73
CA GLY A 332 12.97 10.05 25.08
C GLY A 332 12.40 8.75 25.58
N THR A 333 13.28 7.78 25.76
CA THR A 333 13.09 6.70 26.73
C THR A 333 14.36 6.72 27.56
N ARG A 334 14.23 7.26 28.78
CA ARG A 334 15.16 7.02 29.90
C ARG A 334 15.03 5.54 30.25
N GLY A 335 15.58 4.67 29.41
CA GLY A 335 15.92 3.31 29.80
C GLY A 335 17.18 3.40 30.64
N TYR A 336 17.12 2.81 31.84
CA TYR A 336 18.24 2.58 32.73
C TYR A 336 19.40 1.99 31.90
N GLN A 337 20.37 2.83 31.54
CA GLN A 337 21.57 2.38 30.83
C GLN A 337 22.54 1.92 31.91
N GLU A 338 22.99 0.67 31.79
CA GLU A 338 24.09 0.17 32.63
C GLU A 338 25.24 1.19 32.64
N PRO A 339 25.82 1.48 33.81
CA PRO A 339 26.84 2.52 33.97
C PRO A 339 28.02 2.33 33.00
N GLU A 340 28.36 1.08 32.66
CA GLU A 340 29.41 0.74 31.70
C GLU A 340 29.20 1.36 30.30
N HIS A 341 27.96 1.36 29.80
CA HIS A 341 27.64 1.90 28.49
C HIS A 341 27.72 3.43 28.45
N VAL A 342 27.56 4.09 29.61
CA VAL A 342 27.67 5.55 29.73
C VAL A 342 29.13 5.98 29.65
N VAL A 343 30.02 5.32 30.39
CA VAL A 343 31.46 5.62 30.41
C VAL A 343 32.09 5.42 29.03
N ARG A 344 31.81 4.29 28.36
CA ARG A 344 32.31 4.03 26.99
C ARG A 344 31.86 5.08 25.99
N ARG A 345 30.61 5.53 26.09
CA ARG A 345 30.06 6.55 25.21
C ARG A 345 30.68 7.92 25.46
N ASN A 346 30.98 8.26 26.71
CA ASN A 346 31.60 9.53 27.06
C ASN A 346 33.04 9.62 26.53
N TYR A 347 33.85 8.56 26.68
CA TYR A 347 35.17 8.49 26.06
C TYR A 347 35.10 8.59 24.53
N GLN A 348 34.18 7.87 23.87
CA GLN A 348 34.00 7.97 22.43
C GLN A 348 33.62 9.39 21.98
N ARG A 349 32.78 10.10 22.74
CA ARG A 349 32.43 11.49 22.45
C ARG A 349 33.63 12.41 22.59
N LEU A 350 34.46 12.23 23.62
CA LEU A 350 35.70 12.99 23.79
C LEU A 350 36.59 12.83 22.55
N VAL A 351 36.91 11.59 22.16
CA VAL A 351 37.77 11.31 21.00
C VAL A 351 37.16 11.87 19.71
N GLN A 352 35.85 11.66 19.47
CA GLN A 352 35.19 12.20 18.29
C GLN A 352 35.15 13.74 18.26
N SER A 353 35.05 14.38 19.42
CA SER A 353 35.10 15.85 19.51
C SER A 353 36.51 16.37 19.21
N ALA A 354 37.55 15.71 19.74
CA ALA A 354 38.94 16.03 19.44
C ALA A 354 39.27 15.82 17.95
N MET A 355 38.82 14.72 17.34
CA MET A 355 39.01 14.46 15.91
C MET A 355 38.38 15.55 15.03
N LYS A 356 37.20 16.05 15.40
CA LYS A 356 36.57 17.17 14.69
C LYS A 356 37.34 18.48 14.83
N LYS A 357 38.10 18.64 15.92
CA LYS A 357 38.98 19.78 16.18
C LYS A 357 40.41 19.58 15.64
N GLY A 358 40.65 18.54 14.83
CA GLY A 358 41.92 18.33 14.13
C GLY A 358 42.90 17.39 14.84
N TYR A 359 42.47 16.65 15.86
CA TYR A 359 43.28 15.58 16.45
C TYR A 359 43.40 14.37 15.50
N ASP A 360 44.62 13.99 15.15
CA ASP A 360 44.91 12.79 14.35
C ASP A 360 44.89 11.53 15.22
N TYR A 361 43.78 10.80 15.18
CA TYR A 361 43.58 9.61 16.00
C TYR A 361 44.48 8.46 15.56
N ARG A 362 45.35 8.00 16.47
CA ARG A 362 46.26 6.88 16.22
C ARG A 362 45.70 5.58 16.80
N PRO A 363 45.26 4.61 15.97
CA PRO A 363 44.68 3.36 16.46
C PRO A 363 45.69 2.46 17.20
N GLY A 364 46.99 2.68 17.01
CA GLY A 364 48.06 1.99 17.75
C GLY A 364 48.28 2.50 19.17
N TYR A 365 47.63 3.59 19.58
CA TYR A 365 47.79 4.18 20.91
C TYR A 365 46.74 3.67 21.89
N THR A 366 47.17 3.49 23.13
CA THR A 366 46.30 3.16 24.25
C THR A 366 45.36 4.34 24.57
N PRO A 367 44.22 4.09 25.24
CA PRO A 367 43.33 5.16 25.70
C PRO A 367 44.04 6.23 26.55
N ASN A 368 45.06 5.82 27.32
CA ASN A 368 45.91 6.73 28.10
C ASN A 368 46.78 7.64 27.23
N GLU A 369 47.38 7.10 26.18
CA GLU A 369 48.24 7.85 25.27
C GLU A 369 47.44 8.85 24.42
N ASN A 370 46.32 8.39 23.83
CA ASN A 370 45.40 9.27 23.11
C ASN A 370 44.84 10.35 24.04
N GLY A 371 44.47 9.95 25.25
CA GLY A 371 43.94 10.84 26.27
C GLY A 371 44.91 11.92 26.73
N ARG A 372 46.19 11.59 26.95
CA ARG A 372 47.24 12.57 27.29
C ARG A 372 47.45 13.60 26.18
N GLN A 373 47.40 13.17 24.92
CA GLN A 373 47.55 14.09 23.78
C GLN A 373 46.35 15.02 23.64
N ILE A 374 45.14 14.52 23.90
CA ILE A 374 43.92 15.33 23.89
C ILE A 374 43.92 16.32 25.08
N ALA A 375 44.35 15.88 26.26
CA ALA A 375 44.37 16.72 27.47
C ALA A 375 45.46 17.81 27.42
N GLY A 376 46.59 17.54 26.76
CA GLY A 376 47.72 18.46 26.67
C GLY A 376 47.52 19.65 25.72
N ARG A 377 46.40 19.72 24.99
CA ARG A 377 46.08 20.84 24.08
C ARG A 377 44.64 21.29 24.25
N LEU A 378 44.47 22.53 24.68
CA LEU A 378 43.17 23.21 24.82
C LEU A 378 42.39 23.30 23.49
N GLU A 379 43.08 23.20 22.37
CA GLU A 379 42.48 23.19 21.03
C GLU A 379 41.59 21.96 20.78
N TYR A 380 41.85 20.84 21.45
CA TYR A 380 41.16 19.57 21.16
C TYR A 380 40.02 19.26 22.12
N THR A 381 39.98 19.90 23.30
CA THR A 381 38.97 19.63 24.31
C THR A 381 38.67 20.89 25.14
N GLU A 382 37.40 21.05 25.53
CA GLU A 382 36.96 22.09 26.48
C GLU A 382 37.02 21.61 27.93
N LEU A 383 37.31 20.32 28.14
CA LEU A 383 37.46 19.72 29.46
C LEU A 383 38.84 20.03 30.04
N SER A 384 38.88 20.21 31.37
CA SER A 384 40.14 20.33 32.09
C SER A 384 40.97 19.05 32.01
N GLU A 385 42.29 19.17 32.16
CA GLU A 385 43.19 18.01 32.12
C GLU A 385 42.81 16.93 33.14
N ASN A 386 42.34 17.35 34.33
CA ASN A 386 41.89 16.45 35.38
C ASN A 386 40.59 15.70 35.01
N GLU A 387 39.63 16.36 34.37
CA GLU A 387 38.39 15.71 33.91
C GLU A 387 38.67 14.69 32.80
N VAL A 388 39.59 15.00 31.89
CA VAL A 388 40.01 14.05 30.85
C VAL A 388 40.67 12.84 31.47
N ARG A 389 41.59 13.03 32.44
CA ARG A 389 42.24 11.93 33.16
C ARG A 389 41.24 11.04 33.91
N ASN A 390 40.28 11.62 34.62
CA ASN A 390 39.24 10.87 35.32
C ASN A 390 38.38 10.05 34.35
N LEU A 391 37.97 10.64 33.22
CA LEU A 391 37.18 9.93 32.22
C LEU A 391 37.92 8.74 31.59
N ILE A 392 39.24 8.88 31.37
CA ILE A 392 40.08 7.79 30.84
C ILE A 392 40.26 6.70 31.90
N GLN A 393 40.42 7.08 33.17
CA GLN A 393 40.51 6.13 34.28
C GLN A 393 39.23 5.29 34.39
N ASP A 394 38.06 5.93 34.41
CA ASP A 394 36.76 5.25 34.43
C ASP A 394 36.61 4.30 33.23
N TYR A 395 37.04 4.75 32.05
CA TYR A 395 37.00 3.94 30.82
C TYR A 395 37.90 2.71 30.91
N ASN A 396 39.12 2.87 31.44
CA ASN A 396 40.06 1.78 31.61
C ASN A 396 39.60 0.80 32.70
N GLU A 397 38.96 1.28 33.76
CA GLU A 397 38.39 0.43 34.81
C GLU A 397 37.25 -0.44 34.25
N VAL A 398 36.35 0.12 33.45
CA VAL A 398 35.29 -0.65 32.78
C VAL A 398 35.86 -1.62 31.73
N ARG A 399 36.98 -1.27 31.07
CA ARG A 399 37.56 -2.08 29.97
C ARG A 399 38.51 -3.18 30.47
N TYR A 400 39.28 -2.92 31.51
CA TYR A 400 40.36 -3.78 32.01
C TYR A 400 40.17 -4.22 33.46
N GLY A 401 39.36 -3.50 34.25
CA GLY A 401 39.12 -3.78 35.68
C GLY A 401 38.29 -5.05 35.93
N SER A 402 37.40 -5.42 35.00
CA SER A 402 36.56 -6.63 35.11
C SER A 402 37.37 -7.96 35.11
N HIS A 403 38.68 -7.92 34.84
CA HIS A 403 39.57 -9.08 34.94
C HIS A 403 40.20 -9.28 36.32
N LYS A 404 40.21 -8.28 37.22
CA LYS A 404 40.84 -8.41 38.55
C LYS A 404 39.98 -9.16 39.56
N ASP A 405 38.64 -9.13 39.42
CA ASP A 405 37.73 -9.76 40.39
C ASP A 405 37.42 -11.24 40.11
N LYS A 406 37.83 -11.79 38.97
CA LYS A 406 37.64 -13.22 38.66
C LYS A 406 38.70 -14.16 39.29
N ASN A 407 39.74 -13.61 39.93
CA ASN A 407 40.77 -14.39 40.64
C ASN A 407 40.62 -14.34 42.17
N LYS A 408 39.46 -13.89 42.68
CA LYS A 408 39.09 -13.96 44.11
C LYS A 408 37.72 -14.61 44.31
N ALA A 409 37.45 -15.68 43.57
CA ALA A 409 36.35 -16.60 43.85
C ALA A 409 36.93 -17.99 44.12
#